data_AF-A0A951VWH5-F1
#
_entry.id   AF-A0A951VWH5-F1
#
_cell.length_a   1.000
_cell.length_b   1.000
_cell.length_c   1.000
_cell.angle_alpha   90.00
_cell.angle_beta   90.00
_cell.angle_gamma   90.00
#
_symmetry.space_group_name_H-M   'P 1'
#
loop_
_entity.id
_entity.type
_entity.pdbx_description
1 polymer ?
#
loop_
_entity_poly.entity_id
_entity_poly.type
_entity_poly.pdbx_seq_one_letter_code
_entity_poly.pdbx_strand_id
1 'polypeptide(L)' 'MYNPAIDTSVFPLTVAYTYWSSTTYMADTSYAWLVNFEVGGSGYNKLYNYPVRCVSGP' A
#
# COMPACT_ATOMS: atom_id res chain seq x y z
N MET A 1 -13.47 -9.05 -4.44
CA MET A 1 -12.64 -8.02 -5.09
C MET A 1 -13.41 -6.71 -4.98
N TYR A 2 -12.83 -5.69 -4.36
CA TYR A 2 -13.43 -4.36 -4.27
C TYR A 2 -12.57 -3.44 -5.13
N ASN A 3 -13.16 -2.75 -6.12
CA ASN A 3 -12.43 -1.93 -7.08
C ASN A 3 -13.12 -0.56 -7.24
N PRO A 4 -12.52 0.55 -6.75
CA PRO A 4 -11.26 0.62 -6.02
C PRO A 4 -11.42 0.23 -4.54
N ALA A 5 -10.50 -0.51 -3.93
CA ALA A 5 -10.44 -0.87 -2.50
C ALA A 5 -10.34 0.31 -1.51
N ILE A 6 -10.44 1.55 -1.99
CA ILE A 6 -10.47 2.78 -1.19
C ILE A 6 -11.76 3.57 -1.43
N ASP A 7 -12.23 4.24 -0.38
CA ASP A 7 -13.25 5.27 -0.52
C ASP A 7 -12.62 6.57 -1.05
N THR A 8 -12.84 6.84 -2.33
CA THR A 8 -12.33 8.05 -3.00
C THR A 8 -13.09 9.32 -2.61
N SER A 9 -14.27 9.20 -1.99
CA SER A 9 -15.00 10.37 -1.47
C SER A 9 -14.40 10.86 -0.16
N VAL A 10 -13.89 9.95 0.67
CA VAL A 10 -13.19 10.25 1.92
C VAL A 10 -11.73 10.63 1.67
N PHE A 11 -11.08 9.98 0.70
CA PHE A 11 -9.67 10.20 0.36
C PHE A 11 -9.48 10.68 -1.09
N PRO A 12 -9.99 11.86 -1.47
CA PRO A 12 -10.02 12.31 -2.87
C PRO A 12 -8.65 12.53 -3.51
N LEU A 13 -7.61 12.75 -2.70
CA LEU A 13 -6.22 12.90 -3.16
C LEU A 13 -5.44 11.58 -3.16
N THR A 14 -6.07 10.47 -2.78
CA THR A 14 -5.44 9.16 -2.84
C THR A 14 -5.74 8.50 -4.18
N VAL A 15 -4.68 8.21 -4.93
CA VAL A 15 -4.79 7.35 -6.11
C VAL A 15 -5.01 5.90 -5.66
N ALA A 16 -5.96 5.21 -6.29
CA ALA A 16 -6.17 3.78 -6.11
C ALA A 16 -4.98 3.01 -6.72
N TYR A 17 -3.91 2.88 -5.93
CA TYR A 17 -2.66 2.26 -6.35
C TYR A 17 -2.02 1.49 -5.19
N THR A 18 -0.89 0.86 -5.47
CA THR A 18 -0.08 0.16 -4.47
C THR A 18 0.92 1.11 -3.81
N TYR A 19 1.00 1.08 -2.48
CA TYR A 19 1.93 1.90 -1.70
C TYR A 19 2.71 1.07 -0.69
N TRP A 20 4.01 1.31 -0.59
CA TRP A 20 4.87 0.65 0.38
C TRP A 20 4.56 1.08 1.82
N SER A 21 4.65 0.12 2.75
CA SER A 21 4.80 0.37 4.19
C SER A 21 6.28 0.29 4.58
N SER A 22 6.66 0.88 5.71
CA SER A 22 7.99 0.73 6.31
C SER A 22 8.22 -0.67 6.92
N THR A 23 7.20 -1.52 6.95
CA THR A 23 7.25 -2.82 7.63
C THR A 23 7.80 -3.90 6.70
N THR A 24 8.95 -4.49 7.04
CA THR A 24 9.49 -5.67 6.36
C THR A 24 8.66 -6.91 6.72
N TYR A 25 8.44 -7.80 5.76
CA TYR A 25 7.78 -9.07 6.02
C TYR A 25 8.71 -10.00 6.80
N MET A 26 8.25 -10.49 7.95
CA MET A 26 9.13 -11.15 8.92
C MET A 26 9.52 -12.58 8.50
N ALA A 27 8.64 -13.29 7.78
CA ALA A 27 8.92 -14.65 7.34
C ALA A 27 9.84 -14.69 6.10
N ASP A 28 9.91 -13.60 5.32
CA ASP A 28 10.84 -13.44 4.20
C ASP A 28 11.23 -11.97 4.04
N THR A 29 12.48 -11.65 4.38
CA THR A 29 12.99 -10.28 4.38
C THR A 29 13.16 -9.68 2.99
N SER A 30 13.07 -10.48 1.92
CA SER A 30 13.02 -10.00 0.54
C SER A 30 11.68 -9.32 0.20
N TYR A 31 10.67 -9.47 1.06
CA TYR A 31 9.37 -8.83 0.93
C TYR A 31 9.17 -7.71 1.97
N ALA A 32 8.31 -6.76 1.63
CA ALA A 32 7.79 -5.75 2.54
C ALA A 32 6.26 -5.71 2.44
N TRP A 33 5.61 -5.20 3.47
CA TRP A 33 4.18 -4.95 3.43
C TRP A 33 3.87 -3.75 2.54
N LEU A 34 2.75 -3.84 1.83
CA LEU A 34 2.18 -2.75 1.06
C LEU A 34 0.68 -2.70 1.30
N VAL A 35 0.08 -1.58 0.92
CA VAL A 35 -1.38 -1.45 0.84
C VAL A 35 -1.74 -1.22 -0.63
N ASN A 36 -2.54 -2.11 -1.19
CA ASN A 36 -3.11 -1.94 -2.53
C ASN A 36 -4.53 -1.38 -2.40
N PHE A 37 -4.70 -0.11 -2.77
CA PHE A 37 -5.99 0.60 -2.73
C PHE A 37 -6.84 0.39 -3.98
N GLU A 38 -6.35 -0.36 -4.97
CA GLU A 38 -7.08 -0.70 -6.19
C GLU A 38 -7.95 -1.93 -5.97
N VAL A 39 -7.39 -3.05 -5.51
CA VAL A 39 -8.12 -4.33 -5.40
C VAL A 39 -8.06 -4.97 -4.01
N GLY A 40 -7.30 -4.36 -3.10
CA GLY A 40 -6.95 -4.96 -1.81
C GLY A 40 -5.76 -5.92 -1.96
N GLY A 41 -4.86 -5.94 -0.99
CA GLY A 41 -3.68 -6.79 -1.03
C GLY A 41 -2.59 -6.31 -0.08
N SER A 42 -1.75 -7.25 0.36
CA SER A 42 -0.72 -7.03 1.36
C SER A 42 0.52 -7.88 1.08
N GLY A 43 1.69 -7.25 1.00
CA GLY A 43 3.00 -7.93 0.92
C GLY A 43 3.51 -8.10 -0.51
N TYR A 44 4.75 -7.70 -0.78
CA TYR A 44 5.39 -7.87 -2.10
C TYR A 44 6.90 -7.75 -2.03
N ASN A 45 7.58 -8.20 -3.09
CA ASN A 45 9.04 -8.21 -3.13
C ASN A 45 9.61 -6.78 -3.20
N LYS A 46 10.66 -6.49 -2.43
CA LYS A 46 11.29 -5.17 -2.34
C LYS A 46 11.97 -4.70 -3.63
N LEU A 47 12.16 -5.58 -4.62
CA LEU A 47 12.68 -5.22 -5.95
C LEU A 47 11.70 -4.38 -6.77
N TYR A 48 10.43 -4.31 -6.39
CA TYR A 48 9.43 -3.50 -7.08
C TYR A 48 9.43 -2.04 -6.58
N ASN A 49 9.28 -1.12 -7.52
CA ASN A 49 9.18 0.30 -7.22
C ASN A 49 7.72 0.70 -7.04
N TYR A 50 7.32 0.98 -5.80
CA TYR A 50 6.03 1.55 -5.47
C TYR A 50 6.21 2.86 -4.69
N PRO A 51 5.28 3.82 -4.83
CA PRO A 51 5.32 5.04 -4.04
C PRO A 51 5.14 4.76 -2.54
N VAL A 52 5.69 5.66 -1.72
CA VAL A 52 5.37 5.76 -0.29
C VAL A 52 4.44 6.94 -0.06
N ARG A 53 3.72 6.94 1.06
CA ARG A 53 2.97 8.11 1.51
C ARG A 53 3.42 8.55 2.88
N CYS A 54 3.66 9.85 3.01
CA CYS A 54 3.90 10.46 4.30
C CYS A 54 2.60 10.48 5.10
N VAL A 55 2.67 10.04 6.36
CA VAL A 55 1.56 10.10 7.30
C VAL A 55 2.00 10.95 8.48
N SER A 56 1.14 11.87 8.93
CA SER A 56 1.34 12.63 10.16
C SER A 56 0.40 12.12 11.24
N GLY A 57 0.87 12.09 12.48
CA GLY A 57 0.02 11.86 13.64
C GLY A 57 -0.82 13.11 13.99
N PRO A 58 -1.77 12.97 14.93
CA PRO A 58 -2.51 14.09 15.51
C PRO A 58 -1.61 15.07 16.27
#